data_AF-A0A525VXP0-F1
#
_entry.id   AF-A0A525VXP0-F1
#
_cell.length_a   1.000
_cell.length_b   1.000
_cell.length_c   1.000
_cell.angle_alpha   90.00
_cell.angle_beta   90.00
_cell.angle_gamma   90.00
#
_symmetry.space_group_name_H-M   'P 1'
#
loop_
_entity.id
_entity.type
_entity.pdbx_description
1 polymer ?
#
loop_
_entity_poly.entity_id
_entity_poly.type
_entity_poly.pdbx_seq_one_letter_code
_entity_poly.pdbx_strand_id
1 'polypeptide(L)'
;MRLAMALLITLLTGCAGSKLDHGIDPQSRTDNTFDQTGSVWTEERKALYHQAREGLRQSRDRYIATTRPVLERKFRHEYPDLTDTDIETLVNEALEKGYRHEAEPRPDGPVRLPPQRPLNCMPPPGGWPSSPNCY
;
A
#
# COMPACT_ATOMS: atom_id res chain seq x y z
N MET A 1 -17.79 -53.16 -2.37
CA MET A 1 -18.15 -52.08 -3.32
C MET A 1 -19.61 -51.73 -3.03
N ARG A 2 -20.05 -50.56 -2.55
CA ARG A 2 -19.87 -49.20 -3.07
C ARG A 2 -20.20 -48.17 -1.96
N LEU A 3 -19.35 -48.05 -0.95
CA LEU A 3 -19.50 -47.02 0.11
C LEU A 3 -18.29 -46.07 0.13
N ALA A 4 -17.71 -45.82 -1.04
CA ALA A 4 -16.57 -44.93 -1.24
C ALA A 4 -16.88 -43.78 -2.23
N MET A 5 -18.15 -43.58 -2.60
CA MET A 5 -18.57 -42.59 -3.60
C MET A 5 -19.31 -41.38 -3.00
N ALA A 6 -19.37 -41.23 -1.68
CA ALA A 6 -20.01 -40.07 -1.04
C ALA A 6 -19.02 -39.00 -0.56
N LEU A 7 -17.72 -39.30 -0.54
CA LEU A 7 -16.67 -38.42 0.01
C LEU A 7 -15.99 -37.52 -1.04
N LEU A 8 -16.35 -37.64 -2.32
CA LEU A 8 -15.75 -36.84 -3.41
C LEU A 8 -16.55 -35.59 -3.77
N ILE A 9 -17.76 -35.40 -3.24
CA ILE A 9 -18.62 -34.26 -3.61
C ILE A 9 -18.37 -33.03 -2.70
N THR A 10 -17.80 -33.21 -1.51
CA THR A 10 -17.52 -32.11 -0.57
C THR A 10 -16.23 -31.34 -0.86
N LEU A 11 -15.43 -31.77 -1.86
CA LEU A 11 -14.14 -31.14 -2.20
C LEU A 11 -14.20 -30.20 -3.43
N LEU A 12 -15.37 -29.98 -4.04
CA LEU A 12 -15.53 -29.16 -5.25
C LEU A 12 -16.41 -27.91 -5.10
N THR A 13 -16.87 -27.56 -3.90
CA THR A 13 -17.67 -26.34 -3.64
C THR A 13 -16.91 -25.29 -2.83
N GLY A 14 -15.61 -25.13 -3.08
CA GLY A 14 -14.77 -24.09 -2.46
C GLY A 14 -14.18 -23.05 -3.42
N CYS A 15 -14.43 -23.16 -4.72
CA CYS A 15 -13.89 -22.25 -5.73
C CYS A 15 -14.98 -21.85 -6.75
N ALA A 16 -15.83 -20.88 -6.40
CA ALA A 16 -16.39 -19.85 -7.28
C ALA A 16 -17.53 -19.13 -6.54
N GLY A 17 -17.30 -17.88 -6.18
CA GLY A 17 -18.29 -16.99 -5.58
C GLY A 17 -17.85 -15.54 -5.71
N SER A 18 -17.57 -15.12 -6.94
CA SER A 18 -17.37 -13.73 -7.32
C SER A 18 -18.65 -12.92 -7.07
N LYS A 19 -18.59 -11.95 -6.16
CA LYS A 19 -19.43 -10.74 -6.23
C LYS A 19 -18.68 -9.56 -5.62
N LEU A 20 -17.76 -9.01 -6.40
CA LEU A 20 -17.47 -7.58 -6.36
C LEU A 20 -18.75 -6.91 -6.86
N ASP A 21 -19.51 -6.31 -5.95
CA ASP A 21 -20.36 -5.15 -6.23
C ASP A 21 -21.03 -4.76 -4.92
N HIS A 22 -20.38 -3.86 -4.19
CA HIS A 22 -21.01 -2.66 -3.61
C HIS A 22 -19.84 -1.79 -3.16
N GLY A 23 -19.66 -0.67 -3.88
CA GLY A 23 -18.69 0.34 -3.56
C GLY A 23 -18.82 0.73 -2.10
N ILE A 24 -17.68 0.87 -1.42
CA ILE A 24 -17.61 1.44 -0.09
C ILE A 24 -18.02 2.90 -0.25
N ASP A 25 -19.31 3.17 -0.06
CA ASP A 25 -19.86 4.51 -0.03
C ASP A 25 -19.38 5.18 1.28
N PRO A 26 -18.54 6.22 1.22
CA PRO A 26 -17.97 6.86 2.41
C PRO A 26 -19.04 7.51 3.29
N GLN A 27 -20.24 7.73 2.75
CA GLN A 27 -21.30 8.50 3.38
C GLN A 27 -22.23 7.68 4.28
N SER A 28 -22.09 6.35 4.30
CA SER A 28 -22.88 5.46 5.20
C SER A 28 -22.32 5.36 6.62
N ARG A 29 -21.19 6.01 6.92
CA ARG A 29 -20.50 5.91 8.22
C ARG A 29 -21.12 6.78 9.32
N THR A 30 -22.03 7.68 8.98
CA THR A 30 -22.71 8.52 9.96
C THR A 30 -24.18 8.08 10.05
N ASP A 31 -24.60 7.75 11.27
CA ASP A 31 -25.99 7.53 11.70
C ASP A 31 -26.55 6.11 11.76
N ASN A 32 -25.70 5.08 11.84
CA ASN A 32 -26.12 3.80 12.41
C ASN A 32 -25.30 3.49 13.66
N THR A 33 -25.77 4.04 14.77
CA THR A 33 -25.56 3.52 16.13
C THR A 33 -26.30 2.17 16.27
N PHE A 34 -25.96 1.20 15.41
CA PHE A 34 -26.45 -0.15 15.54
C PHE A 34 -25.34 -0.99 16.14
N ASP A 35 -25.60 -1.41 17.37
CA ASP A 35 -24.81 -2.28 18.22
C ASP A 35 -24.73 -3.71 17.64
N GLN A 36 -24.32 -3.85 16.38
CA GLN A 36 -24.14 -5.13 15.68
C GLN A 36 -22.79 -5.80 15.98
N THR A 37 -22.08 -5.34 17.01
CA THR A 37 -20.82 -5.95 17.42
C THR A 37 -20.92 -6.46 18.85
N GLY A 38 -21.78 -7.46 19.06
CA GLY A 38 -21.72 -8.35 20.23
C GLY A 38 -20.43 -9.19 20.28
N SER A 39 -19.30 -8.71 19.75
CA SER A 39 -17.98 -9.30 20.00
C SER A 39 -17.31 -8.47 21.07
N VAL A 40 -17.23 -9.00 22.29
CA VAL A 40 -16.31 -8.48 23.31
C VAL A 40 -14.92 -8.41 22.66
N TRP A 41 -14.41 -7.19 22.45
CA TRP A 41 -13.07 -7.03 21.91
C TRP A 41 -12.11 -7.60 22.94
N THR A 42 -11.46 -8.72 22.60
CA THR A 42 -10.39 -9.28 23.41
C THR A 42 -9.29 -8.23 23.59
N GLU A 43 -8.62 -8.24 24.74
CA GLU A 43 -7.50 -7.31 25.00
C GLU A 43 -6.41 -7.42 23.92
N GLU A 44 -6.20 -8.63 23.38
CA GLU A 44 -5.32 -8.87 22.24
C GLU A 44 -5.77 -8.13 20.97
N ARG A 45 -7.06 -8.15 20.65
CA ARG A 45 -7.61 -7.40 19.50
C ARG A 45 -7.42 -5.90 19.70
N LYS A 46 -7.68 -5.37 20.90
CA LYS A 46 -7.45 -3.95 21.21
C LYS A 46 -5.99 -3.57 21.02
N ALA A 47 -5.06 -4.40 21.51
CA ALA A 47 -3.62 -4.18 21.36
C ALA A 47 -3.20 -4.10 19.88
N LEU A 48 -3.70 -5.00 19.03
CA LEU A 48 -3.43 -4.97 17.59
C LEU A 48 -3.95 -3.69 16.92
N TYR A 49 -5.16 -3.23 17.27
CA TYR A 49 -5.69 -1.97 16.74
C TYR A 49 -4.89 -0.75 17.21
N HIS A 50 -4.45 -0.73 18.47
CA HIS A 50 -3.58 0.33 18.97
C HIS A 50 -2.24 0.36 18.22
N GLN A 51 -1.61 -0.80 18.02
CA GLN A 51 -0.36 -0.91 17.27
C GLN A 51 -0.55 -0.42 15.82
N ALA A 52 -1.62 -0.82 15.14
CA ALA A 52 -1.90 -0.38 13.78
C ALA A 52 -2.12 1.14 13.71
N ARG A 53 -2.83 1.72 14.70
CA ARG A 53 -3.06 3.16 14.77
C ARG A 53 -1.78 3.95 14.99
N GLU A 54 -0.90 3.49 15.88
CA GLU A 54 0.40 4.12 16.10
C GLU A 54 1.31 3.99 14.86
N GLY A 55 1.28 2.83 14.19
CA GLY A 55 2.00 2.63 12.93
C GLY A 55 1.52 3.60 11.84
N LEU A 56 0.20 3.79 11.71
CA LEU A 56 -0.37 4.77 10.78
C LEU A 56 0.04 6.20 11.14
N ARG A 57 0.03 6.55 12.43
CA ARG A 57 0.47 7.87 12.93
C ARG A 57 1.92 8.14 12.55
N GLN A 58 2.82 7.22 12.86
CA GLN A 58 4.25 7.35 12.54
C GLN A 58 4.51 7.44 11.03
N SER A 59 3.80 6.62 10.24
CA SER A 59 3.88 6.66 8.78
C SER A 59 3.44 8.02 8.24
N ARG A 60 2.34 8.57 8.76
CA ARG A 60 1.83 9.90 8.38
C ARG A 60 2.79 11.01 8.79
N ASP A 61 3.32 10.97 10.01
CA ASP A 61 4.28 11.97 10.50
C ASP A 61 5.53 11.98 9.61
N ARG A 62 6.03 10.79 9.24
CA ARG A 62 7.16 10.66 8.31
C ARG A 62 6.83 11.21 6.92
N TYR A 63 5.66 10.87 6.38
CA TYR A 63 5.19 11.39 5.09
C TYR A 63 5.13 12.92 5.07
N ILE A 64 4.57 13.54 6.11
CA ILE A 64 4.50 15.01 6.22
C ILE A 64 5.90 15.59 6.31
N ALA A 65 6.77 15.04 7.17
CA ALA A 65 8.13 15.53 7.36
C ALA A 65 8.96 15.49 6.08
N THR A 66 8.78 14.47 5.23
CA THR A 66 9.53 14.35 3.97
C THR A 66 8.92 15.16 2.83
N THR A 67 7.60 15.35 2.82
CA THR A 67 6.88 15.89 1.65
C THR A 67 6.62 17.40 1.77
N ARG A 68 6.34 17.90 2.97
CA ARG A 68 6.10 19.33 3.24
C ARG A 68 7.19 20.25 2.65
N PRO A 69 8.49 20.06 2.93
CA PRO A 69 9.51 20.98 2.41
C PRO A 69 9.65 20.95 0.88
N VAL A 70 9.30 19.83 0.23
CA VAL A 70 9.29 19.70 -1.23
C VAL A 70 8.14 20.52 -1.82
N LEU A 71 6.95 20.40 -1.23
CA LEU A 71 5.76 21.16 -1.63
C LEU A 71 5.94 22.66 -1.41
N GLU A 72 6.47 23.08 -0.26
CA GLU A 72 6.74 24.48 0.03
C GLU A 72 7.68 25.09 -1.01
N ARG A 73 8.75 24.37 -1.37
CA ARG A 73 9.69 24.83 -2.41
C ARG A 73 9.02 24.92 -3.77
N LYS A 74 8.23 23.91 -4.14
CA LYS A 74 7.49 23.87 -5.41
C LYS A 74 6.54 25.07 -5.51
N PHE A 75 5.67 25.26 -4.53
CA PHE A 75 4.66 26.31 -4.59
C PHE A 75 5.26 27.72 -4.47
N ARG A 76 6.35 27.92 -3.71
CA ARG A 76 7.07 29.20 -3.73
C ARG A 76 7.71 29.51 -5.09
N HIS A 77 8.10 28.48 -5.84
CA HIS A 77 8.65 28.66 -7.18
C HIS A 77 7.57 28.92 -8.23
N GLU A 78 6.45 28.18 -8.15
CA GLU A 78 5.33 28.30 -9.09
C GLU A 78 4.50 29.57 -8.86
N TYR A 79 4.40 30.01 -7.61
CA TYR A 79 3.54 31.13 -7.19
C TYR A 79 4.31 32.13 -6.30
N PRO A 80 5.24 32.90 -6.88
CA PRO A 80 6.11 33.80 -6.11
C PRO A 80 5.35 34.96 -5.44
N ASP A 81 4.17 35.31 -5.94
CA ASP A 81 3.36 36.43 -5.44
C ASP A 81 2.39 36.04 -4.32
N LEU A 82 2.25 34.74 -4.02
CA LEU A 82 1.36 34.27 -2.95
C LEU A 82 1.97 34.54 -1.57
N THR A 83 1.09 34.81 -0.61
CA THR A 83 1.51 35.01 0.79
C THR A 83 1.95 33.68 1.41
N ASP A 84 2.74 33.74 2.48
CA ASP A 84 3.14 32.53 3.22
C ASP A 84 1.93 31.71 3.70
N THR A 85 0.82 32.38 4.06
CA THR A 85 -0.44 31.75 4.48
C THR A 85 -1.14 30.99 3.33
N ASP A 86 -1.11 31.56 2.13
CA ASP A 86 -1.70 30.92 0.94
C ASP A 86 -0.87 29.67 0.56
N ILE A 87 0.46 29.80 0.62
CA ILE A 87 1.37 28.67 0.41
C ILE A 87 1.11 27.57 1.44
N GLU A 88 0.96 27.90 2.73
CA GLU A 88 0.67 26.91 3.77
C GLU A 88 -0.64 26.16 3.49
N THR A 89 -1.66 26.87 3.02
CA THR A 89 -2.96 26.27 2.66
C THR A 89 -2.81 25.28 1.51
N LEU A 90 -2.09 25.64 0.44
CA LEU A 90 -1.80 24.75 -0.68
C LEU A 90 -1.00 23.52 -0.25
N VAL A 91 -0.02 23.69 0.63
CA VAL A 91 0.77 22.58 1.19
C VAL A 91 -0.11 21.62 1.98
N ASN A 92 -0.96 22.15 2.87
CA ASN A 92 -1.85 21.31 3.69
C ASN A 92 -2.86 20.56 2.83
N GLU A 93 -3.47 21.21 1.83
CA GLU A 93 -4.37 20.56 0.88
C GLU A 93 -3.67 19.44 0.08
N ALA A 94 -2.44 19.68 -0.38
CA ALA A 94 -1.66 18.68 -1.10
C ALA A 94 -1.24 17.50 -0.23
N LEU A 95 -0.92 17.73 1.05
CA LEU A 95 -0.62 16.68 2.02
C LEU A 95 -1.85 15.83 2.34
N GLU A 96 -3.05 16.43 2.41
CA GLU A 96 -4.30 15.71 2.64
C GLU A 96 -4.71 14.84 1.46
N LYS A 97 -4.58 15.37 0.23
CA LYS A 97 -4.90 14.61 -0.99
C LYS A 97 -3.90 13.50 -1.30
N GLY A 98 -2.75 13.49 -0.63
CA GLY A 98 -1.66 12.56 -0.88
C GLY A 98 -0.91 12.93 -2.15
N TYR A 99 -0.01 13.91 -2.03
CA TYR A 99 0.91 14.30 -3.09
C TYR A 99 1.67 13.08 -3.64
N ARG A 100 1.35 12.70 -4.88
CA ARG A 100 2.14 11.78 -5.68
C ARG A 100 3.11 12.64 -6.48
N HIS A 101 4.39 12.56 -6.13
CA HIS A 101 5.41 13.07 -7.03
C HIS A 101 5.30 12.23 -8.31
N GLU A 102 4.84 12.83 -9.41
CA GLU A 102 5.18 12.29 -10.72
C GLU A 102 6.70 12.35 -10.75
N ALA A 103 7.34 11.18 -10.66
CA ALA A 103 8.78 11.12 -10.79
C ALA A 103 9.09 11.64 -12.19
N GLU A 104 9.68 12.84 -12.27
CA GLU A 104 10.23 13.30 -13.53
C GLU A 104 11.12 12.18 -14.08
N PRO A 105 11.05 11.88 -15.39
CA PRO A 105 11.95 10.94 -16.00
C PRO A 105 13.37 11.29 -15.55
N ARG A 106 14.05 10.32 -14.92
CA ARG A 106 15.44 10.51 -14.54
C ARG A 106 16.16 11.02 -15.79
N PRO A 107 16.90 12.14 -15.75
CA PRO A 107 17.60 12.64 -16.91
C PRO A 107 18.42 11.50 -17.52
N ASP A 108 18.46 11.43 -18.86
CA ASP A 108 19.14 10.39 -19.64
C ASP A 108 20.64 10.36 -19.27
N GLY A 109 20.93 9.72 -18.14
CA GLY A 109 22.26 9.32 -17.75
C GLY A 109 22.65 8.09 -18.56
N PRO A 110 23.95 7.76 -18.62
CA PRO A 110 24.39 6.53 -19.26
C PRO A 110 23.59 5.37 -18.70
N VAL A 111 23.07 4.52 -19.59
CA VAL A 111 22.32 3.30 -19.24
C VAL A 111 23.09 2.59 -18.16
N ARG A 112 22.58 2.60 -16.92
CA ARG A 112 23.13 1.77 -15.86
C ARG A 112 22.82 0.35 -16.28
N LEU A 113 23.83 -0.33 -16.84
CA LEU A 113 23.76 -1.77 -17.03
C LEU A 113 23.34 -2.38 -15.69
N PRO A 114 22.41 -3.34 -15.68
CA PRO A 114 22.12 -4.07 -14.45
C PRO A 114 23.45 -4.57 -13.87
N PRO A 115 23.61 -4.58 -12.53
CA PRO A 115 24.82 -5.09 -11.91
C PRO A 115 25.11 -6.47 -12.53
N GLN A 116 26.32 -6.62 -13.07
CA GLN A 116 26.73 -7.86 -13.74
C GLN A 116 26.44 -9.01 -12.78
N ARG A 117 25.45 -9.85 -13.13
CA ARG A 117 25.18 -11.04 -12.34
C ARG A 117 26.46 -11.87 -12.36
N PRO A 118 26.94 -12.35 -11.20
CA PRO A 118 28.04 -13.30 -11.18
C PRO A 118 27.70 -14.45 -12.13
N LEU A 119 28.63 -14.80 -13.03
CA LEU A 119 28.43 -15.86 -14.04
C LEU A 119 27.99 -17.20 -13.41
N ASN A 120 28.31 -17.39 -12.13
CA ASN A 120 27.92 -18.55 -11.31
C ASN A 120 26.42 -18.63 -11.00
N CYS A 121 25.65 -17.56 -11.27
CA CYS A 121 24.20 -17.51 -11.08
C CYS A 121 23.42 -17.65 -12.40
N MET A 122 24.13 -17.87 -13.51
CA MET A 122 23.51 -18.10 -14.80
C MET A 122 23.41 -19.62 -15.02
N PRO A 123 22.21 -20.21 -14.96
CA PRO A 123 22.09 -21.64 -15.20
C PRO A 123 22.42 -21.96 -16.68
N PRO A 124 22.99 -23.14 -16.97
CA PRO A 124 23.09 -23.62 -18.34
C PRO A 124 21.69 -23.78 -18.96
N PRO A 125 21.55 -23.77 -20.29
CA PRO A 125 20.26 -23.95 -20.96
C PRO A 125 19.57 -25.24 -20.48
N GLY A 126 18.40 -25.12 -19.86
CA GLY A 126 17.64 -26.24 -19.29
C GLY A 126 17.96 -26.60 -17.83
N GLY A 127 18.85 -25.86 -17.16
CA GLY A 127 19.19 -26.06 -15.75
C GLY A 127 18.51 -25.08 -14.79
N TRP A 128 18.38 -25.49 -13.53
CA TRP A 128 18.05 -24.59 -12.42
C TRP A 128 19.33 -24.03 -11.80
N PRO A 129 19.33 -22.79 -11.27
CA PRO A 129 20.50 -22.23 -10.61
C PRO A 129 20.89 -23.12 -9.41
N SER A 130 22.13 -23.62 -9.39
CA SER A 130 22.60 -24.59 -8.38
C SER A 130 23.29 -23.95 -7.18
N SER A 131 23.42 -22.62 -7.15
CA SER A 131 24.09 -21.89 -6.06
C SER A 131 23.07 -21.26 -5.10
N PRO A 132 23.14 -21.56 -3.79
CA PRO A 132 22.25 -20.96 -2.79
C PRO A 132 22.48 -19.45 -2.59
N ASN A 133 23.57 -18.90 -3.13
CA ASN A 133 23.91 -17.47 -3.03
C ASN A 133 23.42 -16.64 -4.24
N CYS A 134 22.46 -17.17 -5.01
CA CYS A 134 21.95 -16.53 -6.23
C CYS A 134 20.51 -15.98 -6.10
N TYR A 135 20.02 -15.81 -4.86
CA TYR A 135 18.74 -15.21 -4.51
C TYR A 135 18.90 -13.80 -3.96
#